data_AF-A0A938B7C7-F1
#
_entry.id   AF-A0A938B7C7-F1
#
_cell.length_a   1.000
_cell.length_b   1.000
_cell.length_c   1.000
_cell.angle_alpha   90.00
_cell.angle_beta   90.00
_cell.angle_gamma   90.00
#
_symmetry.space_group_name_H-M   'P 1'
#
loop_
_entity.id
_entity.type
_entity.pdbx_description
1 polymer ?
#
loop_
_entity_poly.entity_id
_entity_poly.type
_entity_poly.pdbx_seq_one_letter_code
_entity_poly.pdbx_strand_id
1 'polypeptide(L)' 'MPFIKFDDDNIAEGLYLLATNGQVGCYPDNIFAVSSRLLKELDEEFKNKGITYQVLQLQELNQRPSQGVTS' A
#
# COMPACT_ATOMS: atom_id res chain seq x y z
N MET A 1 10.03 6.85 2.88
CA MET A 1 9.34 5.55 2.82
C MET A 1 7.95 5.84 2.26
N PRO A 2 7.66 5.50 1.00
CA PRO A 2 6.33 5.71 0.41
C PRO A 2 5.29 4.83 1.10
N PHE A 3 4.06 5.32 1.09
CA PHE A 3 2.89 4.58 1.54
C PHE A 3 2.01 4.34 0.34
N ILE A 4 1.49 3.13 0.19
CA ILE A 4 0.59 2.78 -0.91
C ILE A 4 -0.74 2.32 -0.35
N LYS A 5 -1.83 2.70 -1.01
CA LYS A 5 -3.16 2.16 -0.78
C LYS A 5 -3.64 1.51 -2.07
N PHE A 6 -4.00 0.23 -1.99
CA PHE A 6 -4.61 -0.47 -3.12
C PHE A 6 -6.09 -0.10 -3.25
N ASP A 7 -6.61 -0.14 -4.46
CA ASP A 7 -8.05 -0.08 -4.71
C ASP A 7 -8.69 -1.44 -4.38
N ASP A 8 -9.93 -1.43 -3.85
CA ASP A 8 -10.55 -2.58 -3.18
C ASP A 8 -10.56 -3.88 -4.00
N ASP A 9 -10.70 -3.79 -5.33
CA ASP A 9 -10.80 -4.95 -6.21
C ASP A 9 -9.49 -5.75 -6.37
N ASN A 10 -8.32 -5.15 -6.04
CA ASN A 10 -7.00 -5.74 -6.29
C ASN A 10 -6.12 -5.90 -5.04
N ILE A 11 -6.67 -5.64 -3.83
CA ILE A 11 -5.90 -5.66 -2.57
C ILE A 11 -5.19 -7.00 -2.36
N ALA A 12 -5.87 -8.13 -2.60
CA ALA A 12 -5.33 -9.46 -2.31
C ALA A 12 -4.10 -9.81 -3.17
N GLU A 13 -4.11 -9.47 -4.45
CA GLU A 13 -2.97 -9.70 -5.35
C GLU A 13 -1.82 -8.75 -5.04
N GLY A 14 -2.11 -7.48 -4.77
CA GLY A 14 -1.12 -6.49 -4.37
C GLY A 14 -0.39 -6.91 -3.08
N LEU A 15 -1.14 -7.40 -2.10
CA LEU A 15 -0.60 -7.94 -0.85
C LEU A 15 0.32 -9.14 -1.07
N TYR A 16 -0.07 -10.07 -1.94
CA TYR A 16 0.72 -11.26 -2.22
C TYR A 16 2.10 -10.91 -2.80
N LEU A 17 2.16 -9.96 -3.74
CA LEU A 17 3.43 -9.50 -4.34
C LEU A 17 4.33 -8.77 -3.35
N LEU A 18 3.74 -8.00 -2.44
CA LEU A 18 4.48 -7.31 -1.38
C LEU A 18 5.05 -8.27 -0.34
N ALA A 19 4.25 -9.25 0.09
CA ALA A 19 4.66 -10.25 1.08
C ALA A 19 5.80 -11.14 0.57
N THR A 20 5.76 -11.50 -0.71
CA THR A 20 6.77 -12.38 -1.35
C THR A 20 8.10 -11.68 -1.62
N ASN A 21 8.13 -10.34 -1.72
CA ASN A 21 9.36 -9.55 -1.90
C ASN A 21 9.96 -8.96 -0.60
N GLY A 22 9.36 -9.25 0.56
CA GLY A 22 10.12 -9.31 1.82
C GLY A 22 10.31 -8.03 2.63
N GLN A 23 9.44 -7.02 2.56
CA GLN A 23 9.34 -5.98 3.60
C GLN A 23 8.07 -5.12 3.45
N VAL A 24 7.08 -5.34 4.31
CA VAL A 24 5.81 -4.58 4.32
C VAL A 24 5.40 -4.27 5.76
N GLY A 25 5.17 -3.00 6.07
CA GLY A 25 4.44 -2.60 7.27
C GLY A 25 2.97 -2.36 6.93
N CYS A 26 2.05 -3.07 7.58
CA CYS A 26 0.61 -2.86 7.40
C CYS A 26 0.11 -1.76 8.35
N TYR A 27 -0.59 -0.78 7.79
CA TYR A 27 -1.29 0.28 8.50
C TYR A 27 -2.81 0.07 8.37
N PRO A 28 -3.62 0.71 9.23
CA PRO A 28 -5.08 0.75 9.05
C PRO A 28 -5.49 1.23 7.65
N ASP A 29 -6.70 0.86 7.21
CA ASP A 29 -7.32 1.29 5.94
C ASP A 29 -6.61 0.80 4.65
N ASN A 30 -6.05 -0.41 4.67
CA ASN A 30 -5.36 -1.03 3.54
C ASN A 30 -4.18 -0.20 3.02
N ILE A 31 -3.48 0.45 3.96
CA ILE A 31 -2.29 1.26 3.68
C ILE A 31 -1.05 0.44 4.00
N PHE A 32 -0.07 0.43 3.10
CA PHE A 32 1.15 -0.33 3.25
C PHE A 32 2.35 0.60 3.12
N ALA A 33 3.23 0.57 4.12
CA ALA A 33 4.52 1.24 4.00
C ALA A 33 5.50 0.31 3.28
N VAL A 34 6.06 0.80 2.18
CA VAL A 34 6.96 0.06 1.30
C VAL A 34 8.23 0.86 1.08
N SER A 35 9.33 0.19 0.74
CA SER A 35 10.55 0.91 0.34
C SER A 35 10.40 1.45 -1.09
N SER A 36 11.04 2.58 -1.39
CA SER A 36 11.04 3.13 -2.77
C SER A 36 11.71 2.21 -3.78
N ARG A 37 12.63 1.35 -3.32
CA ARG A 37 13.28 0.32 -4.15
C ARG A 37 12.27 -0.79 -4.50
N LEU A 38 11.60 -1.33 -3.49
CA LEU A 38 10.58 -2.37 -3.65
C LEU A 38 9.45 -1.89 -4.57
N LEU A 39 8.97 -0.65 -4.37
CA LEU A 39 7.92 -0.09 -5.21
C LEU A 39 8.34 0.00 -6.68
N LYS A 40 9.58 0.40 -6.97
CA LYS A 40 10.10 0.44 -8.35
C LYS A 40 10.24 -0.94 -8.97
N GLU A 41 10.65 -1.94 -8.19
CA GLU A 41 10.78 -3.32 -8.65
C GLU A 41 9.39 -3.92 -8.96
N LEU A 42 8.38 -3.59 -8.16
CA LEU A 42 7.01 -4.10 -8.31
C LEU A 42 6.12 -3.29 -9.26
N ASP A 43 6.49 -2.07 -9.62
CA ASP A 43 5.65 -1.17 -10.43
C ASP A 43 5.24 -1.81 -11.78
N GLU A 44 6.18 -2.50 -12.43
CA GLU A 44 5.92 -3.21 -13.68
C GLU A 44 5.05 -4.46 -13.47
N GLU A 45 5.24 -5.21 -12.37
CA GLU A 45 4.38 -6.35 -12.05
C GLU A 45 2.94 -5.92 -11.73
N PHE A 46 2.77 -4.82 -10.99
CA PHE A 46 1.46 -4.24 -10.72
C PHE A 46 0.74 -3.84 -12.02
N LYS A 47 1.43 -3.15 -12.94
CA LYS A 47 0.88 -2.81 -14.25
C LYS A 47 0.48 -4.04 -15.06
N ASN A 48 1.34 -5.06 -15.11
CA ASN A 48 1.09 -6.30 -15.86
C ASN A 48 -0.12 -7.08 -15.33
N LYS A 49 -0.39 -6.97 -14.02
CA LYS A 49 -1.53 -7.63 -13.36
C LYS A 49 -2.77 -6.74 -13.25
N GLY A 50 -2.73 -5.50 -13.72
CA GLY A 50 -3.84 -4.56 -13.60
C GLY A 50 -4.09 -4.08 -12.18
N ILE A 51 -3.10 -4.20 -11.29
CA ILE A 51 -3.19 -3.76 -9.90
C ILE A 51 -2.98 -2.25 -9.86
N THR A 52 -4.02 -1.53 -9.44
CA THR A 52 -3.98 -0.08 -9.23
C THR A 52 -3.71 0.24 -7.76
N TYR A 53 -2.90 1.27 -7.54
CA TYR A 53 -2.57 1.73 -6.21
C TYR A 53 -2.33 3.24 -6.21
N GLN A 54 -2.53 3.86 -5.05
CA GLN A 54 -2.30 5.28 -4.82
C GLN A 54 -1.10 5.44 -3.90
N VAL A 55 -0.12 6.27 -4.30
CA VAL A 55 0.99 6.65 -3.43
C VAL A 55 0.56 7.82 -2.55
N LEU A 56 0.63 7.62 -1.25
CA LEU A 56 0.26 8.60 -0.24
C LEU A 56 1.51 9.23 0.36
N GLN A 57 1.45 10.55 0.55
CA GLN A 57 2.41 11.31 1.34
C GLN A 57 2.11 11.13 2.84
N LEU A 58 3.15 11.26 3.68
CA LEU A 58 3.00 11.19 5.15
C LEU A 58 2.00 12.22 5.69
N GLN A 59 1.88 13.37 5.02
CA GLN A 59 0.91 14.43 5.37
C GLN A 59 -0.53 13.97 5.17
N GLU A 60 -0.81 13.20 4.11
CA GLU A 60 -2.13 12.67 3.80
C GLU A 60 -2.54 11.55 4.77
N LEU A 61 -1.57 10.82 5.32
CA LEU A 61 -1.83 9.83 6.37
C LEU A 61 -2.23 10.47 7.69
N ASN A 62 -1.54 11.52 8.11
CA ASN A 62 -1.81 12.21 9.38
C ASN A 62 -3.13 13.00 9.35
N GLN A 63 -3.66 13.31 8.17
CA GLN A 63 -4.93 14.01 7.99
C GLN A 63 -6.12 13.06 7.85
N ARG A 64 -5.89 11.74 7.69
CA ARG A 64 -6.99 10.79 7.73
C ARG A 64 -7.54 10.76 9.14
N PRO A 65 -8.85 10.99 9.33
CA PRO A 65 -9.44 10.77 10.64
C PRO A 65 -9.14 9.33 11.00
N SER A 66 -8.40 9.11 12.08
CA SER A 66 -8.32 7.82 12.73
C SER A 66 -9.78 7.44 13.03
N GLN A 67 -10.38 6.61 12.18
CA GLN A 67 -11.74 6.17 12.40
C GLN A 67 -11.75 5.55 13.79
N GLY A 68 -12.57 6.15 14.65
CA GLY A 68 -12.45 6.04 16.09
C GLY A 68 -12.38 4.59 16.54
N VAL A 69 -11.41 4.32 17.42
CA VAL A 69 -11.65 3.33 18.46
C VAL A 69 -12.82 3.90 19.26
N THR A 70 -14.04 3.44 18.97
CA THR A 70 -15.17 3.68 19.85
C THR A 70 -14.89 2.87 21.12
N SER A 71 -14.50 3.58 22.17
CA SER A 71 -14.44 3.07 23.54
C SER A 71 -15.80 2.53 24.01
#